data_AF-A0A534QJN3-F1
#
_entry.id   AF-A0A534QJN3-F1
#
_cell.length_a   1.000
_cell.length_b   1.000
_cell.length_c   1.000
_cell.angle_alpha   90.00
_cell.angle_beta   90.00
_cell.angle_gamma   90.00
#
_symmetry.space_group_name_H-M   'P 1'
#
loop_
_entity.id
_entity.type
_entity.pdbx_description
1 polymer ?
#
loop_
_entity_poly.entity_id
_entity_poly.type
_entity_poly.pdbx_seq_one_letter_code
_entity_poly.pdbx_strand_id
1 'polypeptide(L)'
;MEASVPPALRCARCGAAVDGTQHTRSGYVVGYYLLRTGRTEEAAVRRRDDEAPITYRRVVEPFDVVSCLRCFREPDVHRLWLGFGDQP
;
A
#
# COMPACT_ATOMS: atom_id res chain seq x y z
N MET A 1 -8.67 30.20 -10.57
CA MET A 1 -8.28 28.78 -10.59
C MET A 1 -8.51 28.25 -9.18
N GLU A 2 -9.70 27.74 -8.91
CA GLU A 2 -9.94 26.97 -7.69
C GLU A 2 -9.16 25.67 -7.82
N ALA A 3 -8.14 25.52 -6.98
CA ALA A 3 -7.52 24.21 -6.78
C ALA A 3 -8.61 23.30 -6.24
N SER A 4 -9.06 22.35 -7.05
CA SER A 4 -9.95 21.29 -6.61
C SER A 4 -9.31 20.63 -5.39
N VAL A 5 -9.88 20.85 -4.21
CA VAL A 5 -9.41 20.20 -2.99
C VAL A 5 -9.54 18.69 -3.25
N PRO A 6 -8.43 17.93 -3.29
CA PRO A 6 -8.52 16.50 -3.51
C PRO A 6 -9.41 15.89 -2.42
N PRO A 7 -10.23 14.88 -2.74
CA PRO A 7 -11.10 14.26 -1.75
C PRO A 7 -10.27 13.85 -0.54
N ALA A 8 -10.73 14.22 0.65
CA ALA A 8 -10.03 13.91 1.89
C ALA A 8 -9.81 12.39 1.98
N LEU A 9 -8.55 11.97 1.93
CA LEU A 9 -8.18 10.57 2.15
C LEU A 9 -8.59 10.18 3.57
N ARG A 10 -9.06 8.95 3.72
CA ARG A 10 -9.53 8.43 5.01
C ARG A 10 -8.84 7.13 5.34
N CYS A 11 -8.50 6.96 6.61
CA CYS A 11 -8.04 5.69 7.12
C CYS A 11 -9.12 4.63 6.91
N ALA A 12 -8.79 3.53 6.23
CA ALA A 12 -9.71 2.43 5.96
C ALA A 12 -10.21 1.74 7.23
N ARG A 13 -9.48 1.88 8.35
CA ARG A 13 -9.83 1.24 9.63
C ARG A 13 -10.67 2.11 10.55
N CYS A 14 -10.25 3.33 10.82
CA CYS A 14 -10.93 4.22 11.77
C CYS A 14 -11.71 5.36 11.12
N GLY A 15 -11.68 5.50 9.80
CA GLY A 15 -12.41 6.53 9.05
C GLY A 15 -11.87 7.97 9.22
N ALA A 16 -10.85 8.15 10.06
CA ALA A 16 -10.21 9.45 10.28
C ALA A 16 -9.68 10.02 8.96
N ALA A 17 -9.93 11.31 8.72
CA ALA A 17 -9.30 12.02 7.62
C ALA A 17 -7.77 12.05 7.84
N VAL A 18 -7.03 11.89 6.74
CA VAL A 18 -5.57 11.96 6.73
C VAL A 18 -5.13 12.92 5.64
N ASP A 19 -4.11 13.70 5.94
CA ASP A 19 -3.50 14.62 4.99
C ASP A 19 -2.30 13.97 4.31
N GLY A 20 -1.89 14.52 3.17
CA GLY A 20 -0.66 14.12 2.49
C GLY A 20 0.58 14.26 3.38
N THR A 21 1.61 13.47 3.09
CA THR A 21 2.94 13.66 3.70
C THR A 21 3.44 15.06 3.39
N GLN A 22 3.77 15.82 4.45
CA GLN A 22 4.27 17.17 4.33
C GLN A 22 5.80 17.15 4.30
N HIS A 23 6.38 17.64 3.21
CA HIS A 23 7.83 17.78 3.08
C HIS A 23 8.26 19.14 3.66
N THR A 24 9.30 19.13 4.49
CA THR A 24 9.91 20.35 5.04
C THR A 24 11.33 20.52 4.52
N ARG A 25 11.94 21.67 4.76
CA ARG A 25 13.34 21.94 4.34
C ARG A 25 14.34 20.91 4.89
N SER A 26 14.06 20.31 6.05
CA SER A 26 14.96 19.41 6.78
C SER A 26 14.43 17.97 6.90
N GLY A 27 13.28 17.64 6.31
CA GLY A 27 12.70 16.30 6.45
C GLY A 27 11.27 16.19 5.93
N TYR A 28 10.48 15.34 6.58
CA TYR A 28 9.08 15.13 6.23
C TYR A 28 8.27 14.68 7.44
N VAL A 29 6.98 14.99 7.43
CA VAL A 29 5.98 14.47 8.37
C VAL A 29 5.05 13.57 7.59
N VAL A 30 5.11 12.26 7.88
CA VAL A 30 4.20 11.27 7.27
C VAL A 30 2.77 11.60 7.66
N GLY A 31 1.87 11.68 6.69
CA GLY A 31 0.44 11.91 6.92
C GLY A 31 -0.39 10.61 6.94
N TYR A 32 0.02 9.62 6.15
CA TYR A 32 -0.55 8.26 6.14
C TYR A 32 0.42 7.25 5.52
N TYR A 33 0.12 5.97 5.71
CA TYR A 33 0.73 4.86 4.96
C TYR A 33 -0.27 4.36 3.92
N LEU A 34 0.22 4.00 2.74
CA LEU A 34 -0.57 3.42 1.66
C LEU A 34 -0.02 2.04 1.31
N LEU A 35 -0.91 1.06 1.30
CA LEU A 35 -0.62 -0.28 0.79
C LEU A 35 -1.37 -0.45 -0.52
N ARG A 36 -0.64 -0.70 -1.60
CA ARG A 36 -1.22 -1.17 -2.85
C ARG A 36 -1.22 -2.69 -2.86
N THR A 37 -2.41 -3.27 -2.79
CA THR A 37 -2.64 -4.72 -2.74
C THR A 37 -3.81 -5.09 -3.65
N GLY A 38 -4.19 -6.35 -3.80
CA GLY A 38 -5.21 -6.74 -4.76
C GLY A 38 -5.41 -8.22 -4.94
N ARG A 39 -6.33 -8.59 -5.86
CA ARG A 39 -6.41 -9.96 -6.36
C ARG A 39 -5.09 -10.32 -7.03
N THR A 40 -4.57 -11.50 -6.72
CA THR A 40 -3.33 -12.00 -7.31
C THR A 40 -3.58 -13.22 -8.18
N GLU A 41 -2.69 -13.45 -9.14
CA GLU A 41 -2.60 -14.68 -9.92
C GLU A 41 -1.15 -15.18 -9.92
N GLU A 42 -0.97 -16.49 -10.12
CA GLU A 42 0.37 -17.03 -10.36
C GLU A 42 0.85 -16.61 -11.76
N ALA A 43 2.06 -16.07 -11.80
CA ALA A 43 2.75 -15.71 -13.02
C ALA A 43 4.15 -16.34 -13.01
N ALA A 44 4.65 -16.67 -14.19
CA ALA A 44 6.01 -17.18 -14.37
C ALA A 44 6.77 -16.28 -15.34
N VAL A 45 7.96 -15.83 -14.94
CA VAL A 45 8.91 -15.17 -15.85
C VAL A 45 10.08 -16.11 -16.09
N ARG A 46 10.39 -16.37 -17.37
CA ARG A 46 11.65 -16.98 -17.79
C ARG A 46 12.72 -15.90 -17.86
N ARG A 47 13.81 -16.08 -17.11
CA ARG A 47 14.92 -15.11 -17.11
C ARG A 47 15.92 -15.33 -18.25
N ARG A 48 15.88 -16.49 -18.91
CA ARG A 48 16.57 -16.87 -20.16
C ARG A 48 16.07 -18.25 -20.59
N ASP A 49 16.44 -18.69 -21.81
CA ASP A 49 15.91 -19.92 -22.41
C ASP A 49 16.22 -21.21 -21.61
N ASP A 50 17.28 -21.21 -20.78
CA ASP A 50 17.73 -22.38 -20.01
C ASP A 50 17.56 -22.28 -18.48
N GLU A 51 16.95 -21.20 -17.97
CA GLU A 51 16.71 -21.04 -16.53
C GLU A 51 15.32 -21.54 -16.10
N ALA A 52 15.25 -22.17 -14.92
CA ALA A 52 13.98 -22.53 -14.32
C ALA A 52 13.08 -21.29 -14.18
N PRO A 53 11.79 -21.36 -14.56
CA PRO A 53 10.90 -20.22 -14.45
C PRO A 53 10.78 -19.76 -13.00
N ILE A 54 10.84 -18.45 -12.77
CA ILE A 54 10.53 -17.88 -11.46
C ILE A 54 9.02 -17.73 -11.38
N THR A 55 8.38 -18.52 -10.53
CA THR A 55 6.96 -18.37 -10.18
C THR A 55 6.81 -17.32 -9.09
N TYR A 56 5.90 -16.38 -9.30
CA TYR A 56 5.57 -15.33 -8.34
C TYR A 56 4.08 -15.00 -8.43
N ARG A 57 3.54 -14.34 -7.40
CA ARG A 57 2.18 -13.82 -7.42
C ARG A 57 2.17 -12.41 -8.00
N ARG A 58 1.42 -12.22 -9.09
CA ARG A 58 1.21 -10.93 -9.73
C ARG A 58 -0.12 -10.35 -9.27
N VAL A 59 -0.13 -9.10 -8.81
CA VAL A 59 -1.37 -8.35 -8.56
C VAL A 59 -2.02 -7.99 -9.91
N VAL A 60 -3.25 -8.46 -10.14
CA VAL A 60 -4.01 -8.19 -11.37
C VAL A 60 -5.06 -7.10 -11.20
N GLU A 61 -5.63 -6.98 -10.01
CA GLU A 61 -6.64 -5.97 -9.68
C GLU A 61 -6.20 -5.20 -8.44
N PRO A 62 -5.34 -4.18 -8.60
CA PRO A 62 -4.81 -3.42 -7.49
C PRO A 62 -5.86 -2.46 -6.92
N PHE A 63 -5.90 -2.36 -5.60
CA PHE A 63 -6.59 -1.34 -4.82
C PHE A 63 -5.67 -0.80 -3.72
N ASP A 64 -5.99 0.40 -3.23
CA ASP A 64 -5.20 1.08 -2.21
C ASP A 64 -5.88 1.02 -0.84
N VAL A 65 -5.12 0.63 0.18
CA VAL A 65 -5.53 0.67 1.59
C VAL A 65 -4.76 1.78 2.29
N VAL A 66 -5.47 2.78 2.79
CA VAL A 66 -4.91 3.92 3.52
C VAL A 66 -4.97 3.65 5.02
N SER A 67 -3.86 3.86 5.73
CA SER A 67 -3.78 3.74 7.19
C SER A 67 -3.20 5.02 7.82
N CYS A 68 -3.89 5.57 8.81
CA CYS A 68 -3.36 6.66 9.60
C CYS A 68 -2.23 6.18 10.53
N LEU A 69 -1.38 7.10 11.01
CA LEU A 69 -0.21 6.76 11.82
C LEU A 69 -0.59 6.01 13.11
N ARG A 70 -1.74 6.35 13.72
CA ARG A 70 -2.21 5.70 14.93
C ARG A 70 -2.53 4.23 14.68
N CYS A 71 -3.34 3.95 13.66
CA CYS A 71 -3.73 2.58 13.33
C CYS A 71 -2.55 1.77 12.79
N PHE A 72 -1.66 2.38 12.01
CA PHE A 72 -0.48 1.68 11.49
C PHE A 72 0.50 1.24 12.60
N ARG A 73 0.59 2.00 13.71
CA ARG A 73 1.41 1.62 14.87
C ARG A 73 0.86 0.43 15.66
N GLU A 74 -0.39 0.03 15.43
CA GLU A 74 -0.93 -1.15 16.09
C GLU A 74 -0.29 -2.42 15.50
N PRO A 75 0.30 -3.30 16.33
CA PRO A 75 1.07 -4.45 15.86
C PRO A 75 0.30 -5.35 14.89
N ASP A 76 -0.99 -5.56 15.13
CA ASP A 76 -1.82 -6.42 14.28
C ASP A 76 -2.08 -5.81 12.90
N VAL A 77 -2.22 -4.49 12.83
CA VAL A 77 -2.32 -3.78 11.54
C VAL A 77 -1.00 -3.86 10.82
N HIS A 78 0.11 -3.61 11.52
CA HIS A 78 1.43 -3.69 10.92
C HIS A 78 1.73 -5.10 10.40
N ARG A 79 1.36 -6.15 11.13
CA ARG A 79 1.47 -7.55 10.70
C ARG A 79 0.58 -7.88 9.52
N LEU A 80 -0.68 -7.42 9.52
CA LEU A 80 -1.58 -7.59 8.38
C LEU A 80 -0.99 -6.97 7.11
N TRP A 81 -0.33 -5.82 7.22
CA TRP A 81 0.35 -5.17 6.12
C TRP A 81 1.54 -5.97 5.58
N LEU A 82 2.26 -6.67 6.44
CA LEU A 82 3.31 -7.63 6.04
C LEU A 82 2.71 -8.91 5.43
N GLY A 83 1.54 -9.34 5.92
CA GLY A 83 0.85 -10.57 5.50
C GLY A 83 0.07 -10.47 4.19
N PHE A 84 -0.15 -9.28 3.63
CA PHE A 84 -0.75 -9.14 2.28
C PHE A 84 0.13 -9.71 1.16
N GLY A 85 1.40 -10.03 1.44
CA GLY A 85 2.24 -10.84 0.54
C GLY A 85 1.94 -12.36 0.59
N ASP A 86 1.25 -12.83 1.63
CA ASP A 86 1.10 -14.25 1.99
C ASP A 86 -0.37 -14.72 2.11
N GLN A 87 -1.36 -13.91 1.72
CA GLN A 87 -2.76 -14.36 1.81
C GLN A 87 -3.07 -15.45 0.77
N PRO A 88 -3.59 -16.63 1.16
CA PRO A 88 -3.71 -17.83 0.33
C PRO A 88 -4.48 -17.60 -0.97
#